data_AF-A0A4Y2NCX1-F1
#
_entry.id   AF-A0A4Y2NCX1-F1
#
_cell.length_a   1.000
_cell.length_b   1.000
_cell.length_c   1.000
_cell.angle_alpha   90.00
_cell.angle_beta   90.00
_cell.angle_gamma   90.00
#
_symmetry.space_group_name_H-M   'P 1'
#
loop_
_entity.id
_entity.type
_entity.pdbx_description
1 polymer ?
#
loop_
_entity_poly.entity_id
_entity_poly.type
_entity_poly.pdbx_seq_one_letter_code
_entity_poly.pdbx_strand_id
1 'polypeptide(L)'
;MDTDDNNAFPGYSRKRMKTWKKAEAKKKRNSGEEYVNRYTNVVVPAHQIGEPCSCQCFLKVGQDNVQQIFNTFGELGNYDLQNSYLSKLVISNDVKRSYVSGRPSRTLRRLDYTVVINNEKYSVCRKAFYSMHGVQNFEAI
;
A
#
# COMPACT_ATOMS: atom_id res chain seq x y z
N MET A 1 17.58 33.97 -33.62
CA MET A 1 16.24 34.57 -33.43
C MET A 1 15.51 33.60 -32.52
N ASP A 2 15.73 33.78 -31.23
CA ASP A 2 15.27 32.87 -30.18
C ASP A 2 13.93 33.40 -29.67
N THR A 3 12.84 32.70 -29.97
CA THR A 3 11.53 33.00 -29.39
C THR A 3 11.34 32.13 -28.16
N ASP A 4 11.44 32.79 -27.01
CA ASP A 4 11.18 32.28 -25.67
C ASP A 4 9.66 32.04 -25.51
N ASP A 5 9.20 30.83 -25.80
CA ASP A 5 7.78 30.38 -25.74
C ASP A 5 7.25 30.20 -24.31
N ASN A 6 7.53 31.13 -23.41
CA ASN A 6 7.13 31.05 -22.00
C ASN A 6 5.87 31.86 -21.63
N ASN A 7 5.09 32.33 -22.60
CA ASN A 7 3.95 33.22 -22.31
C ASN A 7 2.63 32.88 -23.03
N ALA A 8 2.30 31.59 -23.16
CA ALA A 8 1.06 31.19 -23.85
C ALA A 8 -0.24 31.52 -23.07
N PHE A 9 -0.22 31.71 -21.75
CA PHE A 9 -1.46 32.00 -20.98
C PHE A 9 -1.22 32.89 -19.74
N PRO A 10 -1.24 34.23 -19.88
CA PRO A 10 -1.19 35.15 -18.76
C PRO A 10 -2.53 35.08 -17.99
N GLY A 11 -2.55 34.35 -16.87
CA GLY A 11 -3.75 34.26 -16.02
C GLY A 11 -3.87 32.97 -15.21
N TYR A 12 -3.19 31.88 -15.60
CA TYR A 12 -3.17 30.65 -14.81
C TYR A 12 -1.97 30.62 -13.85
N SER A 13 -1.86 31.63 -12.98
CA SER A 13 -1.07 31.43 -11.77
C SER A 13 -1.90 30.53 -10.86
N ARG A 14 -1.50 29.26 -10.69
CA ARG A 14 -2.06 28.41 -9.64
C ARG A 14 -1.83 29.15 -8.33
N LYS A 15 -2.84 29.85 -7.81
CA LYS A 15 -2.83 30.36 -6.44
C LYS A 15 -2.37 29.20 -5.59
N ARG A 16 -1.16 29.30 -5.03
CA ARG A 16 -0.62 28.36 -4.04
C ARG A 16 -1.46 28.54 -2.78
N MET A 17 -2.72 28.10 -2.84
CA MET A 17 -3.61 28.10 -1.70
C MET A 17 -2.93 27.31 -0.60
N LYS A 18 -3.13 27.74 0.64
CA LYS A 18 -2.58 27.16 1.87
C LYS A 18 -3.02 25.69 2.02
N THR A 19 -2.45 24.80 1.22
CA THR A 19 -2.73 23.35 1.15
C THR A 19 -2.00 22.59 2.25
N TRP A 20 -1.28 23.29 3.13
CA TRP A 20 -0.51 22.72 4.23
C TRP A 20 -1.31 21.71 5.04
N LYS A 21 -2.53 22.07 5.49
CA LYS A 21 -3.39 21.15 6.27
C LYS A 21 -3.79 19.90 5.50
N LYS A 22 -3.97 19.99 4.17
CA LYS A 22 -4.27 18.83 3.30
C LYS A 22 -3.04 17.96 3.11
N ALA A 23 -1.89 18.58 2.88
CA ALA A 23 -0.61 17.92 2.72
C ALA A 23 -0.17 17.21 4.01
N GLU A 24 -0.35 17.87 5.16
CA GLU A 24 -0.06 17.34 6.48
C GLU A 24 -0.96 16.15 6.82
N ALA A 25 -2.28 16.26 6.62
CA ALA A 25 -3.19 15.14 6.83
C ALA A 25 -2.90 13.97 5.87
N LYS A 26 -2.51 14.25 4.61
CA LYS A 26 -2.09 13.21 3.66
C LYS A 26 -0.80 12.53 4.12
N LYS A 27 0.17 13.31 4.62
CA LYS A 27 1.43 12.78 5.16
C LYS A 27 1.14 11.88 6.35
N LYS A 28 0.41 12.37 7.36
CA LYS A 28 0.03 11.60 8.55
C LYS A 28 -0.68 10.29 8.19
N ARG A 29 -1.66 10.33 7.29
CA ARG A 29 -2.33 9.12 6.79
C ARG A 29 -1.36 8.12 6.17
N ASN A 30 -0.47 8.59 5.29
CA ASN A 30 0.49 7.70 4.62
C ASN A 30 1.54 7.14 5.60
N SER A 31 1.97 7.93 6.58
CA SER A 31 2.86 7.47 7.66
C SER A 31 2.19 6.46 8.60
N GLY A 32 0.86 6.29 8.51
CA GLY A 32 0.08 5.53 9.48
C GLY A 32 -0.08 6.24 10.83
N GLU A 33 0.11 7.56 10.90
CA GLU A 33 -0.10 8.36 12.09
C GLU A 33 -1.58 8.74 12.26
N GLU A 34 -1.97 9.04 13.50
CA GLU A 34 -3.29 9.59 13.79
C GLU A 34 -3.51 10.90 13.03
N TYR A 35 -4.68 11.06 12.43
CA TYR A 35 -5.04 12.29 11.73
C TYR A 35 -6.52 12.60 11.81
N VAL A 36 -6.86 13.88 11.74
CA VAL A 36 -8.26 14.32 11.66
C VAL A 36 -8.72 14.26 10.21
N ASN A 37 -9.77 13.48 9.94
CA ASN A 37 -10.42 13.48 8.64
C ASN A 37 -11.07 14.85 8.40
N ARG A 38 -10.66 15.54 7.35
CA ARG A 38 -11.13 16.91 7.07
C ARG A 38 -12.61 16.99 6.67
N TYR A 39 -13.21 15.90 6.21
CA TYR A 39 -14.62 15.91 5.77
C TYR A 39 -15.56 15.61 6.93
N THR A 40 -15.20 14.63 7.76
CA THR A 40 -16.04 14.19 8.89
C THR A 40 -15.64 14.83 10.22
N ASN A 41 -14.48 15.50 10.30
CA ASN A 41 -13.83 15.99 11.52
C ASN A 41 -13.59 14.91 12.60
N VAL A 42 -13.61 13.64 12.20
CA VAL A 42 -13.34 12.51 13.09
C VAL A 42 -11.84 12.24 13.14
N VAL A 43 -11.33 11.94 14.33
CA VAL A 43 -9.96 11.46 14.54
C VAL A 43 -9.87 10.02 14.02
N VAL A 44 -9.02 9.80 13.03
CA VAL A 44 -8.69 8.47 12.53
C VAL A 44 -7.44 8.01 13.27
N PRO A 45 -7.49 6.89 14.00
CA PRO A 45 -6.37 6.42 14.81
C PRO A 45 -5.17 6.06 13.94
N ALA A 46 -3.99 6.03 14.56
CA ALA A 46 -2.79 5.51 13.94
C ALA A 46 -3.00 4.07 13.46
N HIS A 47 -2.36 3.71 12.36
CA HIS A 47 -2.36 2.34 11.87
C HIS A 47 -1.72 1.43 12.91
N GLN A 48 -2.20 0.20 12.97
CA GLN A 48 -1.69 -0.83 13.87
C GLN A 48 -1.51 -2.12 13.07
N ILE A 49 -0.60 -2.96 13.56
CA ILE A 49 -0.49 -4.33 13.05
C ILE A 49 -1.84 -5.01 13.27
N GLY A 50 -2.41 -5.53 12.18
CA GLY A 50 -3.71 -6.20 12.22
C GLY A 50 -3.65 -7.53 12.95
N GLU A 51 -4.82 -8.13 13.16
CA GLU A 51 -4.91 -9.42 13.82
C GLU A 51 -4.11 -10.52 13.07
N PRO A 52 -3.51 -11.46 13.82
CA PRO A 52 -2.83 -12.59 13.23
C PRO A 52 -3.80 -13.46 12.42
N CYS A 53 -3.29 -14.03 11.34
CA CYS A 53 -4.03 -15.01 10.55
C CYS A 53 -4.06 -16.38 11.27
N SER A 54 -5.07 -17.20 10.97
CA SER A 54 -5.15 -18.59 11.47
C SER A 54 -4.08 -19.51 10.88
N CYS A 55 -3.50 -19.19 9.72
CA CYS A 55 -2.54 -20.06 9.00
C CYS A 55 -1.06 -19.90 9.43
N GLN A 56 -0.82 -19.45 10.66
CA GLN A 56 0.51 -19.39 11.29
C GLN A 56 1.57 -18.52 10.56
N CYS A 57 1.19 -17.65 9.62
CA CYS A 57 2.16 -16.79 8.93
C CYS A 57 2.95 -15.88 9.89
N PHE A 58 2.30 -15.38 10.95
CA PHE A 58 2.95 -14.56 11.98
C PHE A 58 4.03 -15.34 12.75
N LEU A 59 3.80 -16.63 13.03
CA LEU A 59 4.78 -17.49 13.68
C LEU A 59 5.98 -17.77 12.75
N LYS A 60 5.72 -17.98 11.45
CA LYS A 60 6.77 -18.22 10.45
C LYS A 60 7.66 -16.99 10.23
N VAL A 61 7.07 -15.80 10.23
CA VAL A 61 7.78 -14.54 10.05
C VAL A 61 8.49 -14.13 11.34
N GLY A 62 7.88 -14.37 12.50
CA GLY A 62 8.40 -13.93 13.79
C GLY A 62 7.96 -12.50 14.13
N GLN A 63 7.60 -12.26 15.39
CA GLN A 63 6.98 -11.00 15.83
C GLN A 63 7.90 -9.78 15.61
N ASP A 64 9.20 -9.92 15.86
CA ASP A 64 10.17 -8.83 15.68
C ASP A 64 10.27 -8.40 14.20
N ASN A 65 10.29 -9.38 13.29
CA ASN A 65 10.30 -9.12 11.85
C ASN A 65 8.98 -8.49 11.38
N VAL A 66 7.84 -8.91 11.94
CA VAL A 66 6.54 -8.26 11.66
C VAL A 66 6.59 -6.79 12.08
N GLN A 67 7.11 -6.49 13.26
CA GLN A 67 7.23 -5.12 13.74
C GLN A 67 8.18 -4.31 12.85
N GLN A 68 9.28 -4.89 12.41
CA GLN A 68 10.20 -4.25 11.48
C GLN A 68 9.55 -3.96 10.12
N ILE A 69 8.80 -4.92 9.56
CA ILE A 69 8.04 -4.75 8.31
C ILE A 69 7.03 -3.60 8.45
N PHE A 70 6.30 -3.57 9.57
CA PHE A 70 5.33 -2.51 9.84
C PHE A 70 5.99 -1.13 9.91
N ASN A 71 7.07 -1.01 10.70
CA ASN A 71 7.78 0.26 10.88
C ASN A 71 8.40 0.75 9.56
N THR A 72 9.13 -0.11 8.85
CA THR A 72 9.79 0.24 7.58
C THR A 72 8.78 0.65 6.51
N PHE A 73 7.61 0.01 6.47
CA PHE A 73 6.53 0.39 5.57
C PHE A 73 5.91 1.76 5.92
N GLY A 74 5.69 2.03 7.20
CA GLY A 74 5.19 3.32 7.69
C GLY A 74 6.17 4.47 7.42
N GLU A 75 7.47 4.24 7.62
CA GLU A 75 8.56 5.20 7.40
C GLU A 75 8.62 5.72 5.96
N LEU A 76 8.14 4.95 4.97
CA LEU A 76 8.08 5.40 3.58
C LEU A 76 7.27 6.70 3.43
N GLY A 77 6.18 6.87 4.22
CA GLY A 77 5.37 8.10 4.32
C GLY A 77 4.77 8.63 3.01
N ASN A 78 4.96 7.91 1.91
CA ASN A 78 4.61 8.32 0.55
C ASN A 78 3.87 7.17 -0.14
N TYR A 79 2.68 7.50 -0.66
CA TYR A 79 1.80 6.55 -1.32
C TYR A 79 2.45 5.82 -2.50
N ASP A 80 3.21 6.52 -3.35
CA ASP A 80 3.81 5.92 -4.54
C ASP A 80 4.95 4.98 -4.17
N LEU A 81 5.76 5.35 -3.15
CA LEU A 81 6.81 4.48 -2.61
C LEU A 81 6.22 3.25 -1.92
N GLN A 82 5.15 3.42 -1.13
CA GLN A 82 4.44 2.33 -0.50
C GLN A 82 3.84 1.36 -1.53
N ASN A 83 3.19 1.89 -2.57
CA ASN A 83 2.60 1.05 -3.61
C ASN A 83 3.67 0.33 -4.44
N SER A 84 4.77 1.00 -4.77
CA SER A 84 5.93 0.38 -5.42
C SER A 84 6.55 -0.73 -4.56
N TYR A 85 6.69 -0.49 -3.25
CA TYR A 85 7.16 -1.49 -2.29
C TYR A 85 6.22 -2.71 -2.23
N LEU A 86 4.91 -2.52 -2.05
CA LEU A 86 3.94 -3.63 -2.00
C LEU A 86 3.90 -4.40 -3.32
N SER A 87 3.98 -3.71 -4.46
CA SER A 87 3.96 -4.33 -5.78
C SER A 87 5.14 -5.28 -6.00
N LYS A 88 6.31 -4.99 -5.43
CA LYS A 88 7.49 -5.89 -5.49
C LYS A 88 7.30 -7.18 -4.69
N LEU A 89 6.41 -7.16 -3.70
CA LEU A 89 6.13 -8.27 -2.80
C LEU A 89 4.94 -9.13 -3.28
N VAL A 90 4.17 -8.64 -4.24
CA VAL A 90 3.03 -9.34 -4.84
C VAL A 90 3.42 -9.89 -6.20
N ILE A 91 3.25 -11.20 -6.38
CA ILE A 91 3.60 -11.91 -7.62
C ILE A 91 2.31 -12.34 -8.31
N SER A 92 2.13 -11.93 -9.57
CA SER A 92 0.99 -12.37 -10.39
C SER A 92 1.34 -13.62 -11.18
N ASN A 93 0.63 -14.71 -10.92
CA ASN A 93 0.84 -16.02 -11.53
C ASN A 93 -0.38 -16.46 -12.34
N ASP A 94 -0.16 -17.17 -13.45
CA ASP A 94 -1.25 -17.73 -14.24
C ASP A 94 -1.95 -18.90 -13.53
N VAL A 95 -3.27 -18.99 -13.70
CA VAL A 95 -4.05 -20.11 -13.16
C VAL A 95 -3.75 -21.38 -13.94
N LYS A 96 -3.03 -22.30 -13.29
CA LYS A 96 -2.54 -23.55 -13.88
C LYS A 96 -3.62 -24.59 -14.24
N ARG A 97 -4.82 -24.50 -13.66
CA ARG A 97 -5.88 -25.51 -13.83
C ARG A 97 -7.28 -24.88 -13.81
N SER A 98 -8.11 -25.26 -14.79
CA SER A 98 -9.56 -25.09 -14.77
C SER A 98 -10.21 -26.47 -14.57
N TYR A 99 -11.19 -26.56 -13.68
CA TYR A 99 -11.99 -27.80 -13.50
C TYR A 99 -13.08 -27.93 -14.57
N VAL A 100 -13.42 -26.85 -15.27
CA VAL A 100 -14.42 -26.87 -16.33
C VAL A 100 -13.72 -27.06 -17.66
N SER A 101 -14.06 -28.16 -18.34
CA SER A 101 -13.58 -28.47 -19.68
C SER A 101 -14.16 -27.50 -20.72
N GLY A 102 -13.38 -27.18 -21.76
CA GLY A 102 -13.84 -26.38 -22.90
C GLY A 102 -13.93 -24.86 -22.68
N ARG A 103 -13.52 -24.33 -21.53
CA ARG A 103 -13.43 -22.87 -21.31
C ARG A 103 -12.30 -22.50 -20.33
N PRO A 104 -11.69 -21.30 -20.48
CA PRO A 104 -10.72 -20.82 -19.51
C PRO A 104 -11.36 -20.63 -18.13
N SER A 105 -10.52 -20.65 -17.09
CA SER A 105 -10.93 -20.27 -15.74
C SER A 105 -11.46 -18.83 -15.75
N ARG A 106 -12.53 -18.56 -14.98
CA ARG A 106 -13.03 -17.18 -14.76
C ARG A 106 -11.99 -16.28 -14.11
N THR A 107 -11.06 -16.87 -13.37
CA THR A 107 -9.90 -16.21 -12.79
C THR A 107 -8.68 -16.60 -13.62
N LEU A 108 -8.08 -15.63 -14.31
CA LEU A 108 -6.90 -15.88 -15.17
C LEU A 108 -5.60 -15.79 -14.38
N ARG A 109 -5.56 -14.93 -13.36
CA ARG A 109 -4.37 -14.64 -12.54
C ARG A 109 -4.64 -14.92 -11.07
N ARG A 110 -3.63 -15.42 -10.37
CA ARG A 110 -3.55 -15.52 -8.91
C ARG A 110 -2.47 -14.59 -8.41
N LEU A 111 -2.70 -14.01 -7.24
CA LEU A 111 -1.73 -13.16 -6.57
C LEU A 111 -1.13 -13.92 -5.40
N ASP A 112 0.17 -14.11 -5.43
CA ASP A 112 0.95 -14.67 -4.34
C ASP A 112 1.62 -13.53 -3.56
N TYR A 113 1.43 -13.54 -2.24
CA TYR A 113 1.94 -12.50 -1.36
C TYR A 113 3.19 -13.00 -0.65
N THR A 114 4.24 -12.18 -0.66
CA THR A 114 5.53 -12.53 -0.05
C THR A 114 6.01 -11.43 0.89
N VAL A 115 6.86 -11.79 1.85
CA VAL A 115 7.64 -10.83 2.65
C VAL A 115 9.12 -11.21 2.58
N VAL A 116 10.01 -10.23 2.72
CA VAL A 116 11.46 -10.45 2.68
C VAL A 116 12.03 -10.27 4.08
N ILE A 117 12.74 -11.28 4.57
CA ILE A 117 13.42 -11.26 5.87
C ILE A 117 14.83 -11.78 5.63
N ASN A 118 15.87 -11.03 6.02
CA ASN A 118 17.27 -11.42 5.81
C ASN A 118 17.57 -11.88 4.37
N ASN A 119 17.03 -11.16 3.38
CA ASN A 119 17.10 -11.46 1.95
C ASN A 119 16.40 -12.75 1.48
N GLU A 120 15.68 -13.44 2.36
CA GLU A 120 14.86 -14.61 2.01
C GLU A 120 13.39 -14.23 1.86
N LYS A 121 12.71 -14.84 0.87
CA LYS A 121 11.29 -14.61 0.60
C LYS A 121 10.42 -15.65 1.30
N TYR A 122 9.48 -15.18 2.10
CA TYR A 122 8.48 -16.01 2.77
C TYR A 122 7.10 -15.79 2.14
N SER A 123 6.45 -16.87 1.73
CA SER A 123 5.07 -16.83 1.27
C SER A 123 4.11 -16.69 2.45
N VAL A 124 3.19 -15.72 2.34
CA VAL A 124 2.20 -15.42 3.36
C VAL A 124 0.81 -15.33 2.74
N CYS A 125 -0.23 -15.55 3.54
CA CYS A 125 -1.58 -15.34 3.04
C CYS A 125 -1.89 -13.84 2.88
N ARG A 126 -2.89 -13.53 2.05
CA ARG A 126 -3.37 -12.16 1.84
C ARG A 126 -3.70 -11.43 3.14
N LYS A 127 -4.38 -12.10 4.09
CA LYS A 127 -4.75 -11.50 5.39
C LYS A 127 -3.51 -11.12 6.19
N ALA A 128 -2.54 -12.03 6.30
CA ALA A 128 -1.31 -11.78 7.04
C ALA A 128 -0.50 -10.64 6.41
N PHE A 129 -0.38 -10.63 5.08
CA PHE A 129 0.31 -9.58 4.36
C PHE A 129 -0.24 -8.20 4.73
N TYR A 130 -1.55 -7.99 4.67
CA TYR A 130 -2.15 -6.71 5.04
C TYR A 130 -2.02 -6.38 6.52
N SER A 131 -2.24 -7.36 7.40
CA SER A 131 -2.08 -7.16 8.85
C SER A 131 -0.66 -6.71 9.20
N MET A 132 0.37 -7.35 8.61
CA MET A 132 1.79 -7.01 8.84
C MET A 132 2.14 -5.60 8.36
N HIS A 133 1.51 -5.11 7.30
CA HIS A 133 1.74 -3.76 6.77
C HIS A 133 0.75 -2.71 7.32
N GLY A 134 -0.14 -3.10 8.25
CA GLY A 134 -1.16 -2.20 8.81
C GLY A 134 -2.10 -1.57 7.79
N VAL A 135 -2.36 -2.28 6.68
CA VAL A 135 -3.24 -1.80 5.61
C VAL A 135 -4.63 -2.40 5.83
N GLN A 136 -5.60 -1.57 6.21
CA GLN A 136 -6.99 -2.02 6.33
C GLN A 136 -7.67 -1.93 4.95
N ASN A 137 -8.15 -3.08 4.44
CA ASN A 137 -8.96 -3.26 3.23
C ASN A 137 -8.50 -2.49 1.97
N PHE A 138 -7.67 -3.12 1.14
CA PHE A 138 -7.78 -2.94 -0.31
C PHE A 138 -9.04 -3.70 -0.77
N GLU A 139 -10.16 -3.01 -0.91
CA GLU A 139 -11.12 -3.38 -1.94
C GLU A 139 -10.37 -3.32 -3.28
N ALA A 140 -10.53 -4.38 -4.07
CA ALA A 140 -9.63 -4.75 -5.16
C ALA A 140 -9.36 -3.62 -6.16
N ILE A 141 -8.09 -3.52 -6.58
CA ILE A 141 -7.73 -3.00 -7.90
C ILE A 141 -8.41 -3.87 -8.97
#